data_AF-A0A4Q2D4V0-F1
#
_entry.id   AF-A0A4Q2D4V0-F1
#
_cell.length_a   1.000
_cell.length_b   1.000
_cell.length_c   1.000
_cell.angle_alpha   90.00
_cell.angle_beta   90.00
_cell.angle_gamma   90.00
#
_symmetry.space_group_name_H-M   'P 1'
#
loop_
_entity.id
_entity.type
_entity.pdbx_description
1 polymer ?
#
loop_
_entity_poly.entity_id
_entity_poly.type
_entity_poly.pdbx_seq_one_letter_code
_entity_poly.pdbx_strand_id
1 'polypeptide(L)'
;MRYKSLAFVVLSLSISGLDATDFTNCLERVRNGEAGTGKIGATDNHGNVLEDVGKATGLTYGLSWLLPWLALVSQLPFGPKDRLDNLESVLLTIGSPMLAAYSLTLTVLNGRWIARRFSKHNYPNIRNAVRVLSSLQQAPLRVTNEDALLASLIVLPHNDEWWRELIEWLAYPHTWSISAVTSISWVVTAYIFTVIDSFMGDLTVTINAHGQGSVGSLWLWLLPIVIGWLQLSPKCDEVRVRSAVERANKIAYVATDTHPVLVQEHTEQRAIYLPFSEGDEEDDVLRRDERVTAPIYNYARFLPWLQAVEKVSETFEVVSGHYRRHESVDPDITWLTTADGGTGHWSKPHERNRVVLLLEADGDLKSSPGLL
;
A
#
# COMPACT_ATOMS: atom_id res chain seq x y z
N MET A 1 -8.01 -10.47 15.17
CA MET A 1 -7.27 -11.75 15.24
C MET A 1 -6.52 -12.13 13.96
N ARG A 2 -6.98 -11.73 12.76
CA ARG A 2 -6.39 -12.18 11.47
C ARG A 2 -4.95 -11.73 11.15
N TYR A 3 -4.46 -10.65 11.75
CA TYR A 3 -3.10 -10.12 11.48
C TYR A 3 -1.99 -10.64 12.42
N LYS A 4 -2.34 -11.24 13.56
CA LYS A 4 -1.33 -11.78 14.50
C LYS A 4 -0.65 -13.03 13.93
N SER A 5 -1.39 -13.85 13.18
CA SER A 5 -0.86 -15.06 12.55
C SER A 5 0.06 -14.75 11.37
N LEU A 6 -0.21 -13.69 10.60
CA LEU A 6 0.58 -13.35 9.42
C LEU A 6 1.99 -12.84 9.78
N ALA A 7 2.11 -11.99 10.80
CA ALA A 7 3.39 -11.48 11.27
C ALA A 7 4.28 -12.57 11.90
N PHE A 8 3.67 -13.55 12.58
CA PHE A 8 4.39 -14.67 13.18
C PHE A 8 4.93 -15.64 12.12
N VAL A 9 4.14 -15.90 11.06
CA VAL A 9 4.55 -16.74 9.93
C VAL A 9 5.69 -16.09 9.13
N VAL A 10 5.60 -14.78 8.85
CA VAL A 10 6.66 -14.05 8.13
C VAL A 10 7.97 -14.04 8.93
N LEU A 11 7.93 -13.81 10.24
CA LEU A 11 9.14 -13.80 11.08
C LEU A 11 9.77 -15.20 11.24
N SER A 12 8.95 -16.27 11.25
CA SER A 12 9.44 -17.65 11.37
C SER A 12 10.11 -18.19 10.10
N LEU A 13 9.73 -17.69 8.92
CA LEU A 13 10.30 -18.12 7.63
C LEU A 13 11.62 -17.41 7.28
N SER A 14 11.89 -16.24 7.89
CA SER A 14 13.13 -15.47 7.68
C SER A 14 14.38 -16.09 8.33
N ILE A 15 14.21 -17.01 9.28
CA ILE A 15 15.32 -17.58 10.09
C ILE A 15 15.95 -18.81 9.39
N SER A 16 15.30 -19.40 8.39
CA SER A 16 15.75 -20.63 7.73
C SER A 16 16.92 -20.47 6.74
N GLY A 17 17.49 -19.27 6.61
CA GLY A 17 18.50 -18.95 5.58
C GLY A 17 19.95 -18.79 6.07
N LEU A 18 20.29 -19.22 7.29
CA LEU A 18 21.60 -18.94 7.90
C LEU A 18 22.65 -20.06 7.79
N ASP A 19 22.46 -21.07 6.92
CA ASP A 19 23.57 -21.96 6.55
C ASP A 19 24.28 -21.43 5.30
N ALA A 20 25.45 -20.83 5.51
CA ALA A 20 26.35 -20.41 4.45
C ALA A 20 26.87 -21.66 3.70
N THR A 21 26.36 -21.92 2.51
CA THR A 21 26.89 -22.97 1.63
C THR A 21 28.26 -22.53 1.09
N ASP A 22 29.31 -23.29 1.41
CA ASP A 22 30.65 -23.10 0.82
C ASP A 22 30.63 -23.45 -0.67
N PHE A 23 30.47 -22.42 -1.49
CA PHE A 23 30.37 -22.54 -2.94
C PHE A 23 31.61 -23.18 -3.57
N THR A 24 32.79 -23.04 -2.95
CA THR A 24 34.04 -23.60 -3.45
C THR A 24 34.01 -25.13 -3.35
N ASN A 25 33.61 -25.62 -2.18
CA ASN A 25 33.48 -27.05 -1.91
C ASN A 25 32.33 -27.67 -2.73
N CYS A 26 31.22 -26.95 -2.88
CA CYS A 26 30.10 -27.37 -3.72
C CYS A 26 30.51 -27.48 -5.21
N LEU A 27 31.23 -26.49 -5.74
CA LEU A 27 31.70 -26.48 -7.13
C LEU A 27 32.71 -27.60 -7.40
N GLU A 28 33.62 -27.88 -6.46
CA GLU A 28 34.58 -28.99 -6.56
C GLU A 28 33.87 -30.34 -6.55
N ARG A 29 32.89 -30.56 -5.65
CA ARG A 29 32.14 -31.81 -5.58
C ARG A 29 31.26 -32.05 -6.82
N VAL A 30 30.74 -30.99 -7.43
CA VAL A 30 30.02 -31.07 -8.72
C VAL A 30 30.98 -31.40 -9.85
N ARG A 31 32.17 -30.79 -9.88
CA ARG A 31 33.18 -31.02 -10.93
C ARG A 31 33.79 -32.42 -10.84
N ASN A 32 33.88 -32.98 -9.64
CA ASN A 32 34.40 -34.32 -9.36
C ASN A 32 33.33 -35.42 -9.44
N GLY A 33 32.07 -35.07 -9.73
CA GLY A 33 30.99 -36.05 -9.93
C GLY A 33 30.50 -36.72 -8.64
N GLU A 34 30.78 -36.16 -7.47
CA GLU A 34 30.42 -36.74 -6.17
C GLU A 34 29.00 -36.38 -5.71
N ALA A 35 28.36 -35.38 -6.30
CA ALA A 35 27.03 -34.90 -5.93
C ALA A 35 25.89 -35.51 -6.78
N GLY A 36 26.05 -36.76 -7.23
CA GLY A 36 25.01 -37.49 -7.97
C GLY A 36 25.62 -38.54 -8.89
N THR A 37 25.10 -39.76 -8.84
CA THR A 37 25.40 -40.78 -9.84
C THR A 37 24.82 -40.35 -11.19
N GLY A 38 25.59 -39.61 -11.99
CA GLY A 38 25.21 -39.25 -13.34
C GLY A 38 25.41 -37.76 -13.64
N LYS A 39 26.29 -37.52 -14.62
CA LYS A 39 26.52 -36.25 -15.31
C LYS A 39 25.19 -35.50 -15.51
N ILE A 40 25.20 -34.21 -15.17
CA ILE A 40 24.13 -33.20 -15.32
C ILE A 40 23.15 -33.58 -16.43
N GLY A 41 21.86 -33.75 -16.09
CA GLY A 41 20.77 -34.27 -16.95
C GLY A 41 20.53 -33.54 -18.26
N ALA A 42 21.49 -33.56 -19.18
CA ALA A 42 21.33 -33.22 -20.58
C ALA A 42 20.44 -34.28 -21.22
N THR A 43 19.35 -33.89 -21.88
CA THR A 43 18.49 -34.80 -22.61
C THR A 43 18.43 -34.48 -24.10
N ASP A 44 18.22 -35.50 -24.91
CA ASP A 44 17.83 -35.34 -26.30
C ASP A 44 16.36 -34.89 -26.42
N ASN A 45 15.90 -34.76 -27.66
CA ASN A 45 14.54 -34.35 -28.02
C ASN A 45 13.49 -35.44 -27.75
N HIS A 46 13.93 -36.61 -27.27
CA HIS A 46 13.11 -37.74 -26.85
C HIS A 46 13.14 -37.95 -25.33
N GLY A 47 13.85 -37.09 -24.58
CA GLY A 47 13.94 -37.16 -23.12
C GLY A 47 14.99 -38.16 -22.60
N ASN A 48 15.84 -38.71 -23.47
CA ASN A 48 16.90 -39.63 -23.06
C ASN A 48 18.09 -38.87 -22.50
N VAL A 49 18.62 -39.31 -21.36
CA VAL A 49 19.80 -38.71 -20.73
C VAL A 49 21.05 -38.99 -21.59
N LEU A 50 21.74 -37.91 -21.97
CA LEU A 50 22.92 -37.94 -22.82
C LEU A 50 24.20 -37.80 -21.99
N GLU A 51 25.24 -38.54 -22.37
CA GLU A 51 26.54 -38.46 -21.74
C GLU A 51 27.40 -37.27 -22.20
N ASP A 52 27.03 -36.65 -23.33
CA ASP A 52 27.74 -35.54 -23.98
C ASP A 52 26.83 -34.31 -24.06
N VAL A 53 27.15 -33.30 -23.25
CA VAL A 53 26.37 -32.06 -23.11
C VAL A 53 26.36 -31.25 -24.42
N GLY A 54 27.34 -31.43 -25.31
CA GLY A 54 27.39 -30.74 -26.61
C GLY A 54 26.28 -31.14 -27.58
N LYS A 55 25.57 -32.25 -27.31
CA LYS A 55 24.44 -32.77 -28.11
C LYS A 55 23.09 -32.66 -27.42
N ALA A 56 23.07 -32.02 -26.24
CA ALA A 56 21.86 -31.84 -25.46
C ALA A 56 20.88 -30.89 -26.17
N THR A 57 19.62 -31.28 -26.26
CA THR A 57 18.52 -30.40 -26.68
C THR A 57 17.62 -29.98 -25.51
N GLY A 58 17.82 -30.55 -24.32
CA GLY A 58 17.15 -30.18 -23.08
C GLY A 58 18.03 -30.40 -21.85
N LEU A 59 17.68 -29.79 -20.72
CA LEU A 59 18.30 -29.99 -19.40
C LEU A 59 17.19 -30.34 -18.41
N THR A 60 17.21 -31.51 -17.79
CA THR A 60 16.06 -32.06 -17.05
C THR A 60 16.00 -31.79 -15.55
N TYR A 61 16.93 -31.08 -14.92
CA TYR A 61 17.00 -31.11 -13.45
C TYR A 61 17.10 -29.79 -12.67
N GLY A 62 16.71 -28.64 -13.23
CA GLY A 62 16.69 -27.38 -12.48
C GLY A 62 15.52 -26.43 -12.76
N LEU A 63 15.09 -26.35 -14.02
CA LEU A 63 14.09 -25.36 -14.45
C LEU A 63 12.66 -25.72 -14.02
N SER A 64 12.28 -27.00 -14.03
CA SER A 64 10.92 -27.45 -13.69
C SER A 64 10.49 -27.06 -12.26
N TRP A 65 11.44 -27.01 -11.33
CA TRP A 65 11.19 -26.61 -9.93
C TRP A 65 11.16 -25.10 -9.73
N LEU A 66 11.81 -24.33 -10.61
CA LEU A 66 11.84 -22.87 -10.57
C LEU A 66 10.62 -22.24 -11.26
N LEU A 67 10.06 -22.90 -12.28
CA LEU A 67 8.93 -22.40 -13.08
C LEU A 67 7.69 -22.00 -12.24
N PRO A 68 7.25 -22.77 -11.23
CA PRO A 68 6.13 -22.36 -10.38
C PRO A 68 6.40 -21.06 -9.60
N TRP A 69 7.65 -20.85 -9.17
CA TRP A 69 8.06 -19.66 -8.43
C TRP A 69 8.20 -18.44 -9.34
N LEU A 70 8.72 -18.60 -10.56
CA LEU A 70 8.71 -17.55 -11.58
C LEU A 70 7.28 -17.15 -11.96
N ALA A 71 6.36 -18.11 -12.02
CA ALA A 71 4.94 -17.86 -12.26
C ALA A 71 4.24 -17.12 -11.09
N LEU A 72 4.80 -17.16 -9.88
CA LEU A 72 4.33 -16.34 -8.75
C LEU A 72 4.88 -14.92 -8.81
N VAL A 73 6.16 -14.76 -9.15
CA VAL A 73 6.77 -13.43 -9.31
C VAL A 73 6.06 -12.62 -10.39
N SER A 74 5.59 -13.27 -11.47
CA SER A 74 4.83 -12.60 -12.53
C SER A 74 3.46 -12.07 -12.07
N GLN A 75 2.97 -12.48 -10.89
CA GLN A 75 1.71 -11.98 -10.32
C GLN A 75 1.92 -10.79 -9.39
N LEU A 76 3.15 -10.41 -9.10
CA LEU A 76 3.41 -9.28 -8.21
C LEU A 76 2.94 -7.99 -8.89
N PRO A 77 2.24 -7.11 -8.14
CA PRO A 77 1.80 -5.84 -8.67
C PRO A 77 2.99 -4.87 -8.73
N PHE A 78 3.51 -4.68 -9.93
CA PHE A 78 4.47 -3.63 -10.21
C PHE A 78 3.68 -2.40 -10.68
N GLY A 79 3.62 -1.42 -9.78
CA GLY A 79 2.81 -0.21 -9.88
C GLY A 79 3.36 0.96 -10.72
N PRO A 80 4.67 1.09 -11.03
CA PRO A 80 5.14 2.25 -11.77
C PRO A 80 4.70 2.24 -13.24
N LYS A 81 4.50 3.45 -13.78
CA LYS A 81 4.22 3.70 -15.19
C LYS A 81 5.35 3.20 -16.10
N ASP A 82 6.59 3.24 -15.63
CA ASP A 82 7.77 2.93 -16.43
C ASP A 82 8.16 1.45 -16.40
N ARG A 83 8.45 0.90 -17.59
CA ARG A 83 8.83 -0.51 -17.75
C ARG A 83 10.16 -0.85 -17.07
N LEU A 84 11.07 0.13 -16.95
CA LEU A 84 12.36 -0.05 -16.30
C LEU A 84 12.22 -0.13 -14.78
N ASP A 85 11.42 0.75 -14.18
CA ASP A 85 11.14 0.72 -12.73
C ASP A 85 10.36 -0.56 -12.34
N ASN A 86 9.52 -1.07 -13.25
CA ASN A 86 8.89 -2.39 -13.10
C ASN A 86 9.93 -3.52 -13.11
N LEU A 87 10.95 -3.46 -13.97
CA LEU A 87 12.03 -4.46 -13.98
C LEU A 87 12.92 -4.35 -12.74
N GLU A 88 13.24 -3.14 -12.31
CA GLU A 88 14.05 -2.90 -11.11
C GLU A 88 13.33 -3.41 -9.86
N SER A 89 12.03 -3.13 -9.72
CA SER A 89 11.24 -3.67 -8.61
C SER A 89 11.16 -5.21 -8.61
N VAL A 90 11.08 -5.85 -9.78
CA VAL A 90 11.20 -7.32 -9.91
C VAL A 90 12.57 -7.79 -9.40
N LEU A 91 13.65 -7.18 -9.88
CA LEU A 91 15.02 -7.55 -9.52
C LEU A 91 15.30 -7.34 -8.03
N LEU A 92 14.82 -6.24 -7.46
CA LEU A 92 14.93 -5.96 -6.03
C LEU A 92 14.12 -6.96 -5.19
N THR A 93 12.94 -7.37 -5.68
CA THR A 93 12.08 -8.31 -4.95
C THR A 93 12.67 -9.73 -4.93
N ILE A 94 13.17 -10.20 -6.07
CA ILE A 94 13.85 -11.50 -6.15
C ILE A 94 15.20 -11.45 -5.42
N GLY A 95 15.96 -10.37 -5.61
CA GLY A 95 17.30 -10.21 -5.06
C GLY A 95 17.32 -9.97 -3.56
N SER A 96 16.23 -9.47 -2.96
CA SER A 96 16.14 -9.20 -1.52
C SER A 96 14.79 -9.61 -0.93
N PRO A 97 14.63 -10.91 -0.59
CA PRO A 97 13.45 -11.42 0.11
C PRO A 97 13.16 -10.69 1.42
N MET A 98 14.22 -10.33 2.15
CA MET A 98 14.12 -9.59 3.40
C MET A 98 13.56 -8.19 3.19
N LEU A 99 13.99 -7.46 2.16
CA LEU A 99 13.46 -6.14 1.85
C LEU A 99 11.97 -6.22 1.47
N ALA A 100 11.60 -7.20 0.65
CA ALA A 100 10.22 -7.42 0.26
C ALA A 100 9.32 -7.72 1.49
N ALA A 101 9.77 -8.59 2.38
CA ALA A 101 9.08 -8.91 3.63
C ALA A 101 9.01 -7.70 4.58
N TYR A 102 10.10 -6.93 4.68
CA TYR A 102 10.17 -5.71 5.48
C TYR A 102 9.16 -4.67 4.99
N SER A 103 9.12 -4.38 3.68
CA SER A 103 8.20 -3.43 3.07
C SER A 103 6.72 -3.84 3.23
N LEU A 104 6.42 -5.13 3.13
CA LEU A 104 5.09 -5.66 3.46
C LEU A 104 4.74 -5.47 4.95
N THR A 105 5.69 -5.78 5.82
CA THR A 105 5.51 -5.64 7.28
C THR A 105 5.26 -4.18 7.67
N LEU A 106 6.02 -3.24 7.10
CA LEU A 106 5.78 -1.80 7.27
C LEU A 106 4.37 -1.41 6.83
N THR A 107 3.86 -1.98 5.73
CA THR A 107 2.49 -1.72 5.28
C THR A 107 1.44 -2.11 6.33
N VAL A 108 1.58 -3.31 6.89
CA VAL A 108 0.67 -3.81 7.93
C VAL A 108 0.80 -3.01 9.23
N LEU A 109 2.03 -2.71 9.65
CA LEU A 109 2.29 -1.97 10.89
C LEU A 109 1.79 -0.53 10.81
N ASN A 110 2.01 0.16 9.68
CA ASN A 110 1.54 1.52 9.47
C ASN A 110 0.01 1.60 9.47
N GLY A 111 -0.68 0.65 8.83
CA GLY A 111 -2.13 0.56 8.89
C GLY A 111 -2.68 0.37 10.32
N ARG A 112 -1.97 -0.39 11.17
CA ARG A 112 -2.33 -0.54 12.59
C ARG A 112 -2.00 0.71 13.40
N TRP A 113 -0.89 1.36 13.10
CA TRP A 113 -0.43 2.55 13.78
C TRP A 113 -1.38 3.72 13.54
N ILE A 114 -1.77 3.99 12.29
CA ILE A 114 -2.70 5.10 11.97
C ILE A 114 -4.05 4.92 12.65
N ALA A 115 -4.61 3.70 12.64
CA ALA A 115 -5.87 3.42 13.31
C ALA A 115 -5.81 3.71 14.82
N ARG A 116 -4.68 3.42 15.48
CA ARG A 116 -4.44 3.73 16.90
C ARG A 116 -4.15 5.20 17.15
N ARG A 117 -3.44 5.87 16.25
CA ARG A 117 -3.14 7.30 16.37
C ARG A 117 -4.43 8.12 16.31
N PHE A 118 -5.31 7.80 15.38
CA PHE A 118 -6.58 8.50 15.19
C PHE A 118 -7.69 8.08 16.15
N SER A 119 -7.62 6.92 16.79
CA SER A 119 -8.63 6.50 17.78
C SER A 119 -8.69 7.41 19.02
N LYS A 120 -7.67 8.25 19.23
CA LYS A 120 -7.63 9.23 20.33
C LYS A 120 -8.45 10.48 20.05
N HIS A 121 -8.76 10.76 18.79
CA HIS A 121 -9.48 11.96 18.38
C HIS A 121 -10.97 11.65 18.23
N ASN A 122 -11.80 12.65 18.50
CA ASN A 122 -13.24 12.60 18.33
C ASN A 122 -13.69 13.83 17.53
N TYR A 123 -13.95 13.62 16.25
CA TYR A 123 -14.37 14.62 15.28
C TYR A 123 -15.04 13.90 14.09
N PRO A 124 -15.95 14.55 13.36
CA PRO A 124 -16.46 14.03 12.08
C PRO A 124 -15.33 13.63 11.11
N ASN A 125 -15.61 12.69 10.21
CA ASN A 125 -14.69 12.21 9.15
C ASN A 125 -13.37 11.54 9.56
N ILE A 126 -13.04 11.37 10.85
CA ILE A 126 -11.82 10.67 11.27
C ILE A 126 -11.71 9.28 10.60
N ARG A 127 -12.82 8.54 10.55
CA ARG A 127 -12.84 7.21 9.89
C ARG A 127 -12.52 7.29 8.41
N ASN A 128 -12.97 8.37 7.76
CA ASN A 128 -12.71 8.59 6.34
C ASN A 128 -11.24 8.97 6.13
N ALA A 129 -10.71 9.89 6.93
CA ALA A 129 -9.30 10.28 6.91
C ALA A 129 -8.36 9.08 7.09
N VAL A 130 -8.61 8.23 8.09
CA VAL A 130 -7.83 7.00 8.31
C VAL A 130 -7.86 6.07 7.09
N ARG A 131 -9.01 5.92 6.44
CA ARG A 131 -9.15 5.07 5.23
C ARG A 131 -8.40 5.65 4.04
N VAL A 132 -8.49 6.96 3.82
CA VAL A 132 -7.76 7.67 2.75
C VAL A 132 -6.27 7.54 2.97
N LEU A 133 -5.76 7.96 4.14
CA LEU A 133 -4.34 7.96 4.45
C LEU A 133 -3.73 6.56 4.44
N SER A 134 -4.47 5.55 4.92
CA SER A 134 -4.06 4.15 4.82
C SER A 134 -4.06 3.63 3.39
N SER A 135 -4.89 4.18 2.51
CA SER A 135 -4.93 3.77 1.10
C SER A 135 -3.86 4.46 0.26
N LEU A 136 -3.47 5.68 0.63
CA LEU A 136 -2.39 6.44 0.00
C LEU A 136 -1.00 6.08 0.53
N GLN A 137 -0.87 5.06 1.38
CA GLN A 137 0.42 4.63 1.91
C GLN A 137 1.44 4.23 0.82
N GLN A 138 0.95 3.69 -0.29
CA GLN A 138 1.79 3.26 -1.40
C GLN A 138 2.09 4.38 -2.41
N ALA A 139 1.61 5.60 -2.15
CA ALA A 139 1.83 6.76 -2.99
C ALA A 139 2.76 7.78 -2.28
N PRO A 140 3.47 8.64 -3.03
CA PRO A 140 4.28 9.72 -2.48
C PRO A 140 3.40 10.82 -1.86
N LEU A 141 2.76 10.54 -0.73
CA LEU A 141 1.85 11.48 -0.08
C LEU A 141 2.59 12.73 0.41
N ARG A 142 2.13 13.91 0.00
CA ARG A 142 2.57 15.20 0.55
C ARG A 142 1.39 15.98 1.10
N VAL A 143 1.65 16.66 2.22
CA VAL A 143 0.68 17.47 2.95
C VAL A 143 1.28 18.83 3.22
N THR A 144 0.59 19.86 2.74
CA THR A 144 0.90 21.26 3.02
C THR A 144 -0.13 21.83 3.99
N ASN A 145 0.33 22.73 4.85
CA ASN A 145 -0.53 23.53 5.72
C ASN A 145 -0.43 25.02 5.36
N GLU A 146 0.10 25.34 4.17
CA GLU A 146 0.09 26.69 3.61
C GLU A 146 -1.37 27.17 3.46
N ASP A 147 -1.57 28.47 3.69
CA ASP A 147 -2.86 29.17 3.57
C ASP A 147 -4.04 28.49 4.27
N ALA A 148 -3.79 27.80 5.38
CA ALA A 148 -4.80 27.03 6.12
C ALA A 148 -5.57 26.01 5.26
N LEU A 149 -4.98 25.53 4.15
CA LEU A 149 -5.62 24.58 3.24
C LEU A 149 -5.96 23.27 3.94
N LEU A 150 -5.05 22.73 4.75
CA LEU A 150 -5.29 21.50 5.51
C LEU A 150 -6.33 21.69 6.61
N ALA A 151 -6.26 22.78 7.35
CA ALA A 151 -7.25 23.11 8.37
C ALA A 151 -8.64 23.24 7.76
N SER A 152 -8.77 23.95 6.62
CA SER A 152 -10.01 24.09 5.87
C SER A 152 -10.54 22.75 5.38
N LEU A 153 -9.68 21.88 4.84
CA LEU A 153 -10.05 20.53 4.37
C LEU A 153 -10.65 19.66 5.48
N ILE A 154 -10.17 19.82 6.72
CA ILE A 154 -10.62 19.03 7.86
C ILE A 154 -11.87 19.65 8.51
N VAL A 155 -11.88 20.97 8.66
CA VAL A 155 -12.90 21.68 9.46
C VAL A 155 -14.19 21.86 8.68
N LEU A 156 -14.15 22.32 7.42
CA LEU A 156 -15.34 22.70 6.68
C LEU A 156 -16.26 21.49 6.39
N PRO A 157 -17.58 21.61 6.61
CA PRO A 157 -18.53 20.53 6.32
C PRO A 157 -18.66 20.25 4.81
N HIS A 158 -18.45 21.25 3.95
CA HIS A 158 -18.43 21.08 2.49
C HIS A 158 -17.37 20.06 2.04
N ASN A 159 -16.26 19.95 2.78
CA ASN A 159 -15.19 19.01 2.49
C ASN A 159 -15.48 17.57 2.96
N ASP A 160 -16.61 17.32 3.63
CA ASP A 160 -17.03 15.96 3.99
C ASP A 160 -17.27 15.12 2.72
N GLU A 161 -17.76 15.75 1.65
CA GLU A 161 -17.93 15.14 0.33
C GLU A 161 -16.60 14.80 -0.32
N TRP A 162 -15.58 15.66 -0.18
CA TRP A 162 -14.22 15.39 -0.65
C TRP A 162 -13.66 14.07 -0.07
N TRP A 163 -13.82 13.87 1.25
CA TRP A 163 -13.37 12.64 1.91
C TRP A 163 -14.14 11.41 1.42
N ARG A 164 -15.44 11.55 1.17
CA ARG A 164 -16.30 10.47 0.70
C ARG A 164 -15.95 10.07 -0.74
N GLU A 165 -15.85 11.05 -1.63
CA GLU A 165 -15.55 10.83 -3.05
C GLU A 165 -14.15 10.22 -3.22
N LEU A 166 -13.15 10.72 -2.49
CA LEU A 166 -11.81 10.12 -2.53
C LEU A 166 -11.81 8.66 -2.06
N ILE A 167 -12.61 8.31 -1.04
CA ILE A 167 -12.74 6.91 -0.62
C ILE A 167 -13.42 6.08 -1.69
N GLU A 168 -14.46 6.58 -2.32
CA GLU A 168 -15.16 5.87 -3.40
C GLU A 168 -14.20 5.57 -4.56
N TRP A 169 -13.43 6.56 -5.00
CA TRP A 169 -12.42 6.39 -6.04
C TRP A 169 -11.20 5.56 -5.61
N LEU A 170 -10.99 5.32 -4.32
CA LEU A 170 -9.96 4.42 -3.80
C LEU A 170 -10.49 3.04 -3.41
N ALA A 171 -11.82 2.89 -3.25
CA ALA A 171 -12.50 1.68 -2.81
C ALA A 171 -12.77 0.75 -3.99
N TYR A 172 -11.71 0.12 -4.50
CA TYR A 172 -11.84 -0.84 -5.59
C TYR A 172 -12.17 -2.25 -5.09
N PRO A 173 -13.05 -2.97 -5.79
CA PRO A 173 -13.34 -4.36 -5.47
C PRO A 173 -12.05 -5.17 -5.59
N HIS A 174 -11.79 -5.95 -4.54
CA HIS A 174 -10.61 -6.78 -4.48
C HIS A 174 -10.79 -8.01 -5.37
N THR A 175 -10.44 -7.89 -6.66
CA THR A 175 -10.56 -8.99 -7.63
C THR A 175 -9.18 -9.55 -7.92
N TRP A 176 -8.88 -10.73 -7.35
CA TRP A 176 -7.70 -11.49 -7.76
C TRP A 176 -7.87 -11.94 -9.21
N SER A 177 -6.81 -11.82 -10.02
CA SER A 177 -6.85 -12.35 -11.38
C SER A 177 -6.98 -13.88 -11.32
N ILE A 178 -7.71 -14.48 -12.26
CA ILE A 178 -7.79 -15.95 -12.39
C ILE A 178 -6.38 -16.55 -12.53
N SER A 179 -5.48 -15.83 -13.21
CA SER A 179 -4.07 -16.19 -13.34
C SER A 179 -3.37 -16.27 -11.97
N ALA A 180 -3.56 -15.28 -11.11
CA ALA A 180 -2.97 -15.25 -9.77
C ALA A 180 -3.51 -16.37 -8.88
N VAL A 181 -4.83 -16.63 -8.92
CA VAL A 181 -5.44 -17.75 -8.17
C VAL A 181 -4.87 -19.09 -8.64
N THR A 182 -4.78 -19.26 -9.96
CA THR A 182 -4.32 -20.51 -10.57
C THR A 182 -2.84 -20.76 -10.27
N SER A 183 -2.00 -19.74 -10.35
CA SER A 183 -0.57 -19.86 -10.05
C SER A 183 -0.31 -20.14 -8.56
N ILE A 184 -1.00 -19.46 -7.64
CA ILE A 184 -0.93 -19.75 -6.20
C ILE A 184 -1.36 -21.20 -5.95
N SER A 185 -2.48 -21.63 -6.53
CA SER A 185 -2.98 -23.00 -6.37
C SER A 185 -1.97 -24.02 -6.91
N TRP A 186 -1.38 -23.76 -8.08
CA TRP A 186 -0.38 -24.63 -8.69
C TRP A 186 0.87 -24.77 -7.81
N VAL A 187 1.38 -23.68 -7.24
CA VAL A 187 2.54 -23.73 -6.33
C VAL A 187 2.24 -24.55 -5.07
N VAL A 188 1.05 -24.36 -4.49
CA VAL A 188 0.62 -25.13 -3.31
C VAL A 188 0.52 -26.62 -3.65
N THR A 189 -0.10 -26.98 -4.77
CA THR A 189 -0.21 -28.36 -5.23
C THR A 189 1.16 -28.98 -5.52
N ALA A 190 2.03 -28.27 -6.23
CA ALA A 190 3.39 -28.73 -6.52
C ALA A 190 4.18 -28.99 -5.25
N TYR A 191 4.11 -28.08 -4.26
CA TYR A 191 4.77 -28.27 -2.97
C TYR A 191 4.24 -29.47 -2.19
N ILE A 192 2.91 -29.68 -2.16
CA ILE A 192 2.31 -30.86 -1.52
C ILE A 192 2.86 -32.15 -2.15
N PHE A 193 2.94 -32.21 -3.48
CA PHE A 193 3.52 -33.36 -4.16
C PHE A 193 5.00 -33.54 -3.82
N THR A 194 5.80 -32.47 -3.72
CA THR A 194 7.20 -32.54 -3.28
C THR A 194 7.33 -33.10 -1.87
N VAL A 195 6.45 -32.70 -0.95
CA VAL A 195 6.47 -33.19 0.44
C VAL A 195 6.11 -34.68 0.47
N ILE A 196 5.07 -35.11 -0.26
CA ILE A 196 4.67 -36.52 -0.33
C ILE A 196 5.80 -37.37 -0.91
N ASP A 197 6.40 -36.94 -2.02
CA ASP A 197 7.53 -37.62 -2.67
C ASP A 197 8.72 -37.76 -1.71
N SER A 198 9.03 -36.70 -0.96
CA SER A 198 10.08 -36.71 0.08
C SER A 198 9.84 -37.71 1.21
N PHE A 199 8.59 -38.06 1.52
CA PHE A 199 8.24 -39.04 2.57
C PHE A 199 8.05 -40.46 2.03
N MET A 200 7.80 -40.62 0.73
CA MET A 200 7.58 -41.92 0.09
C MET A 200 8.85 -42.47 -0.62
N GLY A 201 9.89 -41.66 -0.77
CA GLY A 201 11.16 -42.04 -1.39
C GLY A 201 12.05 -42.92 -0.50
N ASP A 202 12.83 -43.81 -1.14
CA ASP A 202 13.76 -44.74 -0.48
C ASP A 202 15.01 -44.00 0.04
N LEU A 203 15.41 -44.27 1.30
CA LEU A 203 16.39 -43.49 2.07
C LEU A 203 17.78 -43.42 1.39
N THR A 204 18.09 -44.39 0.54
CA THR A 204 19.37 -44.53 -0.18
C THR A 204 19.46 -43.73 -1.47
N VAL A 205 18.32 -43.41 -2.12
CA VAL A 205 18.26 -42.54 -3.32
C VAL A 205 18.10 -41.07 -2.92
N THR A 206 17.58 -40.80 -1.72
CA THR A 206 17.39 -39.45 -1.16
C THR A 206 18.67 -38.67 -0.88
N ILE A 207 19.83 -39.33 -0.74
CA ILE A 207 21.12 -38.61 -0.58
C ILE A 207 21.54 -37.91 -1.89
N ASN A 208 20.99 -38.29 -3.05
CA ASN A 208 21.13 -37.52 -4.29
C ASN A 208 19.98 -36.51 -4.51
N ALA A 209 18.92 -36.57 -3.70
CA ALA A 209 17.73 -35.71 -3.78
C ALA A 209 17.80 -34.46 -2.88
N HIS A 210 19.00 -34.09 -2.40
CA HIS A 210 19.22 -32.87 -1.60
C HIS A 210 18.83 -31.56 -2.32
N GLY A 211 18.49 -31.60 -3.61
CA GLY A 211 17.93 -30.47 -4.37
C GLY A 211 16.40 -30.45 -4.50
N GLN A 212 15.71 -31.57 -4.27
CA GLN A 212 14.28 -31.72 -4.63
C GLN A 212 13.33 -31.10 -3.59
N GLY A 213 13.64 -31.27 -2.30
CA GLY A 213 12.90 -30.63 -1.20
C GLY A 213 13.43 -29.25 -0.79
N SER A 214 14.73 -28.99 -1.00
CA SER A 214 15.42 -27.78 -0.52
C SER A 214 15.16 -26.54 -1.38
N VAL A 215 15.06 -26.69 -2.71
CA VAL A 215 14.77 -25.56 -3.60
C VAL A 215 13.33 -25.09 -3.43
N GLY A 216 12.37 -26.01 -3.33
CA GLY A 216 10.96 -25.63 -3.09
C GLY A 216 10.75 -24.94 -1.73
N SER A 217 11.40 -25.41 -0.67
CA SER A 217 11.31 -24.78 0.65
C SER A 217 12.00 -23.41 0.70
N LEU A 218 13.09 -23.23 -0.05
CA LEU A 218 13.81 -21.95 -0.18
C LEU A 218 12.90 -20.82 -0.70
N TRP A 219 11.90 -21.13 -1.51
CA TRP A 219 11.01 -20.12 -2.11
C TRP A 219 9.66 -19.97 -1.43
N LEU A 220 9.35 -20.75 -0.38
CA LEU A 220 8.08 -20.67 0.35
C LEU A 220 7.75 -19.27 0.87
N TRP A 221 8.76 -18.46 1.15
CA TRP A 221 8.58 -17.05 1.55
C TRP A 221 7.91 -16.19 0.47
N LEU A 222 7.97 -16.57 -0.81
CA LEU A 222 7.29 -15.85 -1.89
C LEU A 222 5.77 -15.90 -1.72
N LEU A 223 5.21 -17.01 -1.23
CA LEU A 223 3.75 -17.14 -1.09
C LEU A 223 3.12 -16.03 -0.22
N PRO A 224 3.55 -15.81 1.04
CA PRO A 224 2.99 -14.74 1.86
C PRO A 224 3.27 -13.35 1.29
N ILE A 225 4.40 -13.14 0.60
CA ILE A 225 4.71 -11.86 -0.04
C ILE A 225 3.77 -11.59 -1.21
N VAL A 226 3.64 -12.54 -2.13
CA VAL A 226 2.76 -12.42 -3.30
C VAL A 226 1.31 -12.22 -2.85
N ILE A 227 0.82 -13.03 -1.91
CA ILE A 227 -0.54 -12.87 -1.36
C ILE A 227 -0.71 -11.51 -0.71
N GLY A 228 0.28 -11.06 0.09
CA GLY A 228 0.23 -9.77 0.77
C GLY A 228 0.26 -8.59 -0.21
N TRP A 229 1.04 -8.67 -1.29
CA TRP A 229 1.15 -7.60 -2.28
C TRP A 229 -0.03 -7.58 -3.23
N LEU A 230 -0.57 -8.74 -3.63
CA LEU A 230 -1.84 -8.80 -4.35
C LEU A 230 -2.95 -8.09 -3.57
N GLN A 231 -2.93 -8.17 -2.23
CA GLN A 231 -3.84 -7.40 -1.37
C GLN A 231 -3.68 -5.88 -1.49
N LEU A 232 -2.46 -5.41 -1.83
CA LEU A 232 -2.12 -3.99 -1.98
C LEU A 232 -2.25 -3.49 -3.42
N SER A 233 -2.28 -4.39 -4.41
CA SER A 233 -2.22 -4.08 -5.85
C SER A 233 -3.10 -2.91 -6.30
N PRO A 234 -4.40 -2.82 -5.94
CA PRO A 234 -5.24 -1.72 -6.40
C PRO A 234 -4.78 -0.33 -5.92
N LYS A 235 -4.01 -0.28 -4.83
CA LYS A 235 -3.53 0.93 -4.16
C LYS A 235 -2.12 1.35 -4.60
N CYS A 236 -1.45 0.51 -5.37
CA CYS A 236 -0.12 0.76 -5.91
C CYS A 236 -0.15 1.27 -7.36
N ASP A 237 -1.32 1.33 -8.00
CA ASP A 237 -1.41 1.82 -9.38
C ASP A 237 -1.34 3.34 -9.41
N GLU A 238 -0.23 3.86 -9.94
CA GLU A 238 0.09 5.28 -9.95
C GLU A 238 -0.98 6.11 -10.68
N VAL A 239 -1.38 5.71 -11.88
CA VAL A 239 -2.35 6.44 -12.71
C VAL A 239 -3.70 6.50 -11.99
N ARG A 240 -4.09 5.40 -11.36
CA ARG A 240 -5.35 5.32 -10.62
C ARG A 240 -5.35 6.18 -9.37
N VAL A 241 -4.29 6.09 -8.57
CA VAL A 241 -4.20 6.87 -7.33
C VAL A 241 -4.06 8.37 -7.62
N ARG A 242 -3.26 8.74 -8.64
CA ARG A 242 -3.12 10.11 -9.13
C ARG A 242 -4.47 10.68 -9.56
N SER A 243 -5.17 9.98 -10.46
CA SER A 243 -6.46 10.45 -10.98
C SER A 243 -7.55 10.53 -9.90
N ALA A 244 -7.54 9.63 -8.90
CA ALA A 244 -8.45 9.70 -7.76
C ALA A 244 -8.22 10.96 -6.90
N VAL A 245 -6.96 11.27 -6.57
CA VAL A 245 -6.61 12.47 -5.79
C VAL A 245 -6.88 13.74 -6.58
N GLU A 246 -6.52 13.80 -7.86
CA GLU A 246 -6.78 14.95 -8.72
C GLU A 246 -8.27 15.25 -8.87
N ARG A 247 -9.12 14.23 -8.99
CA ARG A 247 -10.58 14.41 -9.05
C ARG A 247 -11.15 14.94 -7.75
N ALA A 248 -10.79 14.34 -6.62
CA ALA A 248 -11.22 14.82 -5.31
C ALA A 248 -10.80 16.28 -5.10
N ASN A 249 -9.56 16.63 -5.46
CA ASN A 249 -9.03 17.99 -5.32
C ASN A 249 -9.76 19.06 -6.15
N LYS A 250 -10.67 18.72 -7.06
CA LYS A 250 -11.52 19.69 -7.79
C LYS A 250 -12.71 20.18 -6.97
N ILE A 251 -13.14 19.41 -5.96
CA ILE A 251 -14.30 19.74 -5.12
C ILE A 251 -13.90 20.21 -3.72
N ALA A 252 -12.61 20.45 -3.49
CA ALA A 252 -12.10 20.94 -2.22
C ALA A 252 -12.42 22.43 -2.04
N TYR A 253 -12.82 22.81 -0.83
CA TYR A 253 -13.08 24.18 -0.41
C TYR A 253 -12.04 24.68 0.61
N VAL A 254 -11.68 25.96 0.51
CA VAL A 254 -10.84 26.67 1.48
C VAL A 254 -11.67 27.72 2.21
N ALA A 255 -11.41 27.93 3.51
CA ALA A 255 -12.03 29.00 4.27
C ALA A 255 -11.35 30.33 3.93
N THR A 256 -12.13 31.30 3.49
CA THR A 256 -11.70 32.69 3.29
C THR A 256 -12.47 33.58 4.27
N ASP A 257 -12.00 34.80 4.51
CA ASP A 257 -12.61 35.77 5.43
C ASP A 257 -14.10 36.04 5.16
N THR A 258 -14.57 35.82 3.93
CA THR A 258 -15.94 36.14 3.50
C THR A 258 -16.85 34.92 3.35
N HIS A 259 -16.37 33.86 2.70
CA HIS A 259 -17.11 32.62 2.45
C HIS A 259 -16.17 31.48 2.05
N PRO A 260 -16.58 30.21 2.18
CA PRO A 260 -15.83 29.09 1.62
C PRO A 260 -15.79 29.16 0.09
N VAL A 261 -14.60 29.14 -0.51
CA VAL A 261 -14.39 29.18 -1.96
C VAL A 261 -13.74 27.88 -2.44
N LEU A 262 -13.98 27.48 -3.68
CA LEU A 262 -13.32 26.33 -4.29
C LEU A 262 -11.81 26.58 -4.38
N VAL A 263 -11.01 25.63 -3.89
CA VAL A 263 -9.55 25.72 -3.87
C VAL A 263 -8.99 25.95 -5.28
N GLN A 264 -9.58 25.30 -6.29
CA GLN A 264 -9.13 25.39 -7.68
C GLN A 264 -9.23 26.81 -8.26
N GLU A 265 -10.14 27.65 -7.78
CA GLU A 265 -10.31 29.02 -8.25
C GLU A 265 -9.32 29.99 -7.58
N HIS A 266 -8.81 29.61 -6.40
CA HIS A 266 -7.98 30.48 -5.56
C HIS A 266 -6.48 30.19 -5.66
N THR A 267 -6.09 28.91 -5.72
CA THR A 267 -4.67 28.51 -5.74
C THR A 267 -4.47 27.25 -6.56
N GLU A 268 -3.25 27.06 -7.08
CA GLU A 268 -2.83 25.80 -7.70
C GLU A 268 -2.42 24.74 -6.66
N GLN A 269 -2.11 25.17 -5.43
CA GLN A 269 -1.74 24.27 -4.36
C GLN A 269 -2.93 23.48 -3.81
N ARG A 270 -2.67 22.30 -3.25
CA ARG A 270 -3.68 21.43 -2.65
C ARG A 270 -3.19 20.95 -1.29
N ALA A 271 -4.08 20.90 -0.30
CA ALA A 271 -3.74 20.44 1.05
C ALA A 271 -3.09 19.04 1.06
N ILE A 272 -3.62 18.13 0.24
CA ILE A 272 -3.12 16.79 0.01
C ILE A 272 -2.84 16.63 -1.48
N TYR A 273 -1.61 16.30 -1.84
CA TYR A 273 -1.21 16.09 -3.23
C TYR A 273 -0.15 14.99 -3.36
N LEU A 274 0.05 14.53 -4.58
CA LEU A 274 1.01 13.49 -4.95
C LEU A 274 1.97 14.06 -6.01
N PRO A 275 3.27 14.22 -5.71
CA PRO A 275 4.26 14.74 -6.63
C PRO A 275 4.67 13.66 -7.63
N PHE A 276 3.88 13.51 -8.67
CA PHE A 276 4.17 12.61 -9.78
C PHE A 276 4.43 13.36 -11.11
N SER A 277 4.61 14.69 -11.08
CA SER A 277 4.82 15.50 -12.29
C SER A 277 6.28 15.49 -12.73
N GLU A 278 6.54 15.58 -14.04
CA GLU A 278 7.90 15.70 -14.61
C GLU A 278 8.61 16.97 -14.09
N GLY A 279 7.87 18.06 -13.86
CA GLY A 279 8.42 19.27 -13.22
C GLY A 279 8.89 19.04 -11.79
N ASP A 280 8.35 18.04 -11.09
CA ASP A 280 8.86 17.66 -9.77
C ASP A 280 10.15 16.83 -9.90
N GLU A 281 10.40 16.14 -11.02
CA GLU A 281 11.55 15.22 -11.21
C GLU A 281 12.91 15.94 -11.26
N GLU A 282 12.97 17.13 -11.86
CA GLU A 282 14.21 17.91 -11.92
C GLU A 282 14.64 18.44 -10.55
N ASP A 283 13.68 18.76 -9.67
CA ASP A 283 13.95 19.37 -8.36
C ASP A 283 14.36 18.36 -7.26
N ASP A 284 14.10 17.05 -7.43
CA ASP A 284 14.30 16.08 -6.34
C ASP A 284 14.79 14.69 -6.81
N VAL A 285 15.89 14.69 -7.57
CA VAL A 285 16.59 13.48 -8.05
C VAL A 285 16.96 12.52 -6.90
N LEU A 286 17.15 13.04 -5.69
CA LEU A 286 17.52 12.27 -4.50
C LEU A 286 16.38 11.40 -3.94
N ARG A 287 15.13 11.63 -4.36
CA ARG A 287 13.93 10.97 -3.82
C ARG A 287 13.19 10.12 -4.83
N ARG A 288 13.91 9.62 -5.85
CA ARG A 288 13.36 8.80 -6.93
C ARG A 288 12.56 7.60 -6.41
N ASP A 289 13.11 6.85 -5.46
CA ASP A 289 12.46 5.68 -4.85
C ASP A 289 11.12 6.01 -4.18
N GLU A 290 10.97 7.21 -3.62
CA GLU A 290 9.72 7.61 -2.96
C GLU A 290 8.54 7.65 -3.93
N ARG A 291 8.80 7.97 -5.20
CA ARG A 291 7.78 8.15 -6.24
C ARG A 291 7.26 6.83 -6.80
N VAL A 292 8.07 5.77 -6.74
CA VAL A 292 7.76 4.49 -7.36
C VAL A 292 6.74 3.70 -6.53
N THR A 293 5.47 3.70 -6.91
CA THR A 293 4.36 3.16 -6.11
C THR A 293 4.39 1.65 -5.84
N ALA A 294 5.34 0.91 -6.42
CA ALA A 294 5.50 -0.52 -6.16
C ALA A 294 5.74 -0.78 -4.66
N PRO A 295 5.13 -1.85 -4.08
CA PRO A 295 5.18 -2.13 -2.65
C PRO A 295 6.60 -2.24 -2.07
N ILE A 296 7.58 -2.69 -2.87
CA ILE A 296 8.95 -2.88 -2.42
C ILE A 296 9.60 -1.57 -1.96
N TYR A 297 9.29 -0.44 -2.58
CA TYR A 297 9.85 0.88 -2.26
C TYR A 297 9.19 1.56 -1.04
N ASN A 298 8.30 0.87 -0.33
CA ASN A 298 7.69 1.41 0.89
C ASN A 298 8.72 1.79 1.98
N TYR A 299 9.94 1.24 1.94
CA TYR A 299 11.04 1.67 2.83
C TYR A 299 11.38 3.16 2.66
N ALA A 300 11.35 3.67 1.43
CA ALA A 300 11.67 5.07 1.13
C ALA A 300 10.52 6.00 1.51
N ARG A 301 9.27 5.55 1.30
CA ARG A 301 8.05 6.32 1.60
C ARG A 301 7.66 6.36 3.07
N PHE A 302 8.14 5.43 3.89
CA PHE A 302 7.68 5.28 5.26
C PHE A 302 7.75 6.58 6.07
N LEU A 303 8.91 7.25 6.09
CA LEU A 303 9.11 8.47 6.88
C LEU A 303 8.31 9.67 6.33
N PRO A 304 8.35 9.98 5.02
CA PRO A 304 7.54 11.06 4.46
C PRO A 304 6.04 10.86 4.69
N TRP A 305 5.55 9.63 4.50
CA TRP A 305 4.16 9.29 4.77
C TRP A 305 3.81 9.47 6.25
N LEU A 306 4.67 9.02 7.16
CA LEU A 306 4.47 9.19 8.61
C LEU A 306 4.37 10.67 8.98
N GLN A 307 5.26 11.51 8.45
CA GLN A 307 5.25 12.96 8.67
C GLN A 307 3.95 13.61 8.14
N ALA A 308 3.52 13.22 6.94
CA ALA A 308 2.25 13.68 6.37
C ALA A 308 1.05 13.29 7.26
N VAL A 309 1.03 12.06 7.75
CA VAL A 309 -0.05 11.57 8.63
C VAL A 309 -0.03 12.26 9.99
N GLU A 310 1.14 12.53 10.58
CA GLU A 310 1.22 13.27 11.84
C GLU A 310 0.71 14.71 11.68
N LYS A 311 1.06 15.43 10.61
CA LYS A 311 0.50 16.78 10.35
C LYS A 311 -1.03 16.78 10.30
N VAL A 312 -1.61 15.79 9.61
CA VAL A 312 -3.07 15.61 9.56
C VAL A 312 -3.61 15.29 10.95
N SER A 313 -2.95 14.38 11.67
CA SER A 313 -3.34 13.99 13.04
C SER A 313 -3.31 15.14 14.02
N GLU A 314 -2.28 15.99 13.99
CA GLU A 314 -2.15 17.18 14.85
C GLU A 314 -3.29 18.15 14.59
N THR A 315 -3.66 18.35 13.32
CA THR A 315 -4.80 19.21 12.97
C THR A 315 -6.12 18.61 13.47
N PHE A 316 -6.30 17.28 13.35
CA PHE A 316 -7.44 16.58 13.96
C PHE A 316 -7.46 16.64 15.49
N GLU A 317 -6.30 16.69 16.14
CA GLU A 317 -6.16 16.80 17.58
C GLU A 317 -6.67 18.16 18.08
N VAL A 318 -6.28 19.25 17.40
CA VAL A 318 -6.75 20.61 17.68
C VAL A 318 -8.27 20.70 17.56
N VAL A 319 -8.83 20.30 16.40
CA VAL A 319 -10.28 20.41 16.16
C VAL A 319 -11.08 19.47 17.06
N SER A 320 -10.53 18.30 17.41
CA SER A 320 -11.15 17.40 18.38
C SER A 320 -11.17 18.01 19.79
N GLY A 321 -10.15 18.79 20.15
CA GLY A 321 -10.10 19.54 21.41
C GLY A 321 -11.25 20.55 21.50
N HIS A 322 -11.39 21.40 20.48
CA HIS A 322 -12.51 22.37 20.39
C HIS A 322 -13.86 21.66 20.41
N TYR A 323 -14.02 20.58 19.64
CA TYR A 323 -15.25 19.79 19.59
C TYR A 323 -15.63 19.19 20.95
N ARG A 324 -14.64 18.74 21.75
CA ARG A 324 -14.89 18.24 23.12
C ARG A 324 -15.25 19.33 24.11
N ARG A 325 -14.68 20.53 23.95
CA ARG A 325 -15.00 21.70 24.77
C ARG A 325 -16.31 22.37 24.36
N HIS A 326 -16.96 21.89 23.30
CA HIS A 326 -18.15 22.52 22.73
C HIS A 326 -17.86 23.96 22.33
N GLU A 327 -16.72 24.18 21.67
CA GLU A 327 -16.32 25.46 21.09
C GLU A 327 -16.57 25.40 19.58
N SER A 328 -17.26 26.41 19.06
CA SER A 328 -17.39 26.61 17.61
C SER A 328 -16.05 27.07 17.03
N VAL A 329 -15.84 26.77 15.74
CA VAL A 329 -14.70 27.28 14.97
C VAL A 329 -14.75 28.81 14.89
N ASP A 330 -15.97 29.35 14.77
CA ASP A 330 -16.24 30.77 14.86
C ASP A 330 -16.47 31.16 16.33
N PRO A 331 -15.66 32.07 16.91
CA PRO A 331 -15.82 32.49 18.29
C PRO A 331 -17.14 33.23 18.55
N ASP A 332 -17.78 33.79 17.53
CA ASP A 332 -19.03 34.55 17.66
C ASP A 332 -20.26 33.64 17.66
N ILE A 333 -20.11 32.36 17.30
CA ILE A 333 -21.18 31.38 17.28
C ILE A 333 -21.14 30.55 18.56
N THR A 334 -22.22 30.62 19.35
CA THR A 334 -22.42 29.70 20.48
C THR A 334 -22.68 28.28 19.98
N TRP A 335 -22.13 27.29 20.67
CA TRP A 335 -22.22 25.90 20.23
C TRP A 335 -23.66 25.41 20.13
N LEU A 336 -24.04 25.02 18.92
CA LEU A 336 -25.38 24.52 18.60
C LEU A 336 -25.41 22.99 18.60
N THR A 337 -26.47 22.44 19.19
CA THR A 337 -26.81 21.02 19.08
C THR A 337 -28.06 20.89 18.22
N THR A 338 -28.17 19.81 17.44
CA THR A 338 -29.40 19.52 16.69
C THR A 338 -30.48 19.14 17.70
N ALA A 339 -31.64 19.81 17.64
CA ALA A 339 -32.77 19.49 18.50
C ALA A 339 -33.24 18.06 18.22
N ASP A 340 -33.11 17.17 19.21
CA ASP A 340 -33.57 15.79 19.09
C ASP A 340 -35.10 15.80 19.10
N GLY A 341 -35.70 15.27 18.03
CA GLY A 341 -37.13 15.02 17.98
C GLY A 341 -37.53 13.94 18.99
N GLY A 342 -37.77 14.33 20.24
CA GLY A 342 -38.58 13.60 21.22
C GLY A 342 -37.99 12.35 21.88
N THR A 343 -36.80 11.88 21.52
CA THR A 343 -36.17 10.73 22.21
C THR A 343 -34.89 11.19 22.88
N GLY A 344 -34.81 11.10 24.22
CA GLY A 344 -33.71 11.58 25.07
C GLY A 344 -32.37 10.89 24.87
N HIS A 345 -31.89 10.80 23.63
CA HIS A 345 -30.55 10.40 23.27
C HIS A 345 -29.67 11.64 23.09
N TRP A 346 -28.36 11.43 23.03
CA TRP A 346 -27.39 12.52 22.96
C TRP A 346 -27.58 13.33 21.67
N SER A 347 -27.92 14.62 21.82
CA SER A 347 -28.07 15.56 20.72
C SER A 347 -26.75 15.72 19.94
N LYS A 348 -26.77 15.47 18.63
CA LYS A 348 -25.59 15.62 17.78
C LYS A 348 -25.20 17.10 17.62
N PRO A 349 -23.91 17.44 17.48
CA PRO A 349 -23.51 18.80 17.17
C PRO A 349 -23.99 19.25 15.80
N HIS A 350 -24.45 20.50 15.70
CA HIS A 350 -24.87 21.06 14.41
C HIS A 350 -23.66 21.38 13.54
N GLU A 351 -23.78 21.19 12.22
CA GLU A 351 -22.74 21.54 11.25
C GLU A 351 -22.35 23.03 11.26
N ARG A 352 -23.20 23.91 11.82
CA ARG A 352 -22.94 25.36 11.93
C ARG A 352 -21.74 25.65 12.83
N ASN A 353 -21.40 24.75 13.76
CA ASN A 353 -20.22 24.93 14.63
C ASN A 353 -18.89 24.77 13.88
N ARG A 354 -18.92 24.39 12.60
CA ARG A 354 -17.76 24.11 11.74
C ARG A 354 -17.54 25.17 10.66
N VAL A 355 -18.34 26.24 10.64
CA VAL A 355 -18.30 27.28 9.60
C VAL A 355 -18.08 28.64 10.27
N VAL A 356 -17.31 29.50 9.62
CA VAL A 356 -17.18 30.93 9.99
C VAL A 356 -18.31 31.69 9.33
N LEU A 357 -19.16 32.37 10.11
CA LEU A 357 -20.22 33.24 9.61
C LEU A 357 -19.76 34.67 9.83
N LEU A 358 -19.58 35.43 8.75
CA LEU A 358 -19.86 36.85 8.85
C LEU A 358 -21.36 36.98 9.03
N LEU A 359 -21.77 37.69 10.09
CA LEU A 359 -23.11 38.25 10.18
C LEU A 359 -23.42 38.89 8.82
N GLU A 360 -24.34 38.31 8.07
CA GLU A 360 -25.03 39.02 7.00
C GLU A 360 -25.61 40.28 7.66
N ALA A 361 -24.92 41.40 7.47
CA ALA A 361 -25.53 42.71 7.55
C ALA A 361 -26.46 42.84 6.34
N ASP A 362 -27.49 41.99 6.28
CA ASP A 362 -28.54 42.16 5.29
C ASP A 362 -29.40 43.31 5.80
N GLY A 363 -29.12 44.47 5.20
CA GLY A 363 -29.88 45.68 5.39
C GLY A 363 -31.31 45.42 4.95
N ASP A 364 -32.22 45.32 5.92
CA ASP A 364 -33.64 45.57 5.71
C ASP A 364 -33.86 47.08 5.50
N LEU A 365 -33.28 47.60 4.41
CA LEU A 365 -33.69 48.86 3.79
C LEU A 365 -34.75 48.51 2.74
N LYS A 366 -35.95 48.21 3.24
CA LYS A 366 -37.17 48.33 2.45
C LYS A 366 -37.29 49.76 1.94
N SER A 367 -36.90 49.95 0.70
CA SER A 367 -37.24 51.14 -0.06
C SER A 367 -38.71 51.10 -0.48
N SER A 368 -39.49 51.99 0.17
CA SER A 368 -40.68 52.71 -0.34
C SER A 368 -41.99 51.93 -0.61
N PRO A 369 -43.19 52.56 -0.53
CA PRO A 369 -43.45 53.99 -0.85
C PRO A 369 -44.41 54.78 0.05
N GLY A 370 -44.20 56.10 0.07
CA GLY A 370 -45.27 57.11 0.15
C GLY A 370 -45.78 57.54 1.53
N LEU A 371 -45.54 58.79 1.90
CA LEU A 371 -46.56 59.84 2.09
C LEU A 371 -45.99 61.00 2.94
N LEU A 372 -46.09 62.19 2.32
CA LEU A 372 -45.91 63.56 2.84
C LEU A 372 -44.47 64.06 3.05
#